data_AF-A0A847DSL2-F1
#
_entry.id   AF-A0A847DSL2-F1
#
_cell.length_a   1.000
_cell.length_b   1.000
_cell.length_c   1.000
_cell.angle_alpha   90.00
_cell.angle_beta   90.00
_cell.angle_gamma   90.00
#
_symmetry.space_group_name_H-M   'P 1'
#
loop_
_entity.id
_entity.type
_entity.pdbx_description
1 polymer ?
#
loop_
_entity_poly.entity_id
_entity_poly.type
_entity_poly.pdbx_seq_one_letter_code
_entity_poly.pdbx_strand_id
1 'polypeptide(L)'
;MEFRLVYEGPLLAQGAKAAHKWEIRRALHPQLARLWLERPLAVAAPRLLAGTAQHTPGSIIVEKDGLRFAPLVTQRLHLYAEISVLLLREQSGGTLIVESGDIDNRLKTLLDGLRLPRGANEGRNVGNGDGDGQAPPSDPDPFFCVLEDDALVTKVSVEVAPLLRPAPPDHVLAMIHVHVKKTMLTPENMAL
;
A
#
# COMPACT_ATOMS: atom_id res chain seq x y z
N MET A 1 -6.16 9.49 12.21
CA MET A 1 -5.78 8.20 12.85
C MET A 1 -4.32 7.86 12.58
N GLU A 2 -3.71 6.95 13.35
CA GLU A 2 -2.37 6.41 13.11
C GLU A 2 -2.39 4.88 13.16
N PHE A 3 -1.63 4.22 12.28
CA PHE A 3 -1.47 2.77 12.27
C PHE A 3 -0.13 2.35 11.67
N ARG A 4 0.25 1.09 11.85
CA ARG A 4 1.48 0.51 11.29
C ARG A 4 1.16 -0.71 10.44
N LEU A 5 1.84 -0.81 9.31
CA LEU A 5 1.87 -2.00 8.47
C LEU A 5 3.27 -2.59 8.50
N VAL A 6 3.37 -3.90 8.35
CA VAL A 6 4.63 -4.62 8.21
C VAL A 6 4.70 -5.24 6.82
N TYR A 7 5.76 -4.98 6.10
CA TYR A 7 6.09 -5.69 4.87
C TYR A 7 7.36 -6.51 5.11
N GLU A 8 7.32 -7.80 4.81
CA GLU A 8 8.49 -8.65 4.81
C GLU A 8 8.54 -9.43 3.49
N GLY A 9 9.62 -9.24 2.74
CA GLY A 9 9.76 -9.85 1.42
C GLY A 9 10.71 -9.09 0.51
N PRO A 10 10.80 -9.48 -0.77
CA PRO A 10 11.65 -8.81 -1.74
C PRO A 10 11.18 -7.36 -1.96
N LEU A 11 12.09 -6.41 -2.06
CA LEU A 11 11.80 -5.03 -2.43
C LEU A 11 12.82 -4.58 -3.45
N LEU A 12 12.52 -4.80 -4.73
CA LEU A 12 13.45 -4.53 -5.82
C LEU A 12 13.71 -3.02 -5.95
N ALA A 13 14.99 -2.64 -5.99
CA ALA A 13 15.38 -1.25 -6.20
C ALA A 13 15.23 -0.81 -7.65
N GLN A 14 15.48 -1.69 -8.62
CA GLN A 14 15.42 -1.37 -10.05
C GLN A 14 14.51 -2.35 -10.77
N GLY A 15 13.82 -1.87 -11.81
CA GLY A 15 13.04 -2.72 -12.71
C GLY A 15 11.86 -3.43 -12.05
N ALA A 16 11.30 -2.86 -10.95
CA ALA A 16 10.10 -3.38 -10.31
C ALA A 16 8.91 -3.42 -11.29
N LYS A 17 8.66 -4.61 -11.85
CA LYS A 17 7.56 -4.86 -12.80
C LYS A 17 6.20 -4.77 -12.10
N ALA A 18 5.13 -4.63 -12.88
CA ALA A 18 3.74 -4.61 -12.40
C ALA A 18 3.43 -5.72 -11.38
N ALA A 19 3.84 -6.95 -11.69
CA ALA A 19 3.68 -8.12 -10.81
C ALA A 19 4.31 -7.92 -9.42
N HIS A 20 5.51 -7.32 -9.35
CA HIS A 20 6.17 -7.10 -8.05
C HIS A 20 5.41 -6.09 -7.19
N LYS A 21 4.97 -4.98 -7.79
CA LYS A 21 4.12 -3.99 -7.12
C LYS A 21 2.80 -4.61 -6.65
N TRP A 22 2.25 -5.54 -7.42
CA TRP A 22 1.04 -6.28 -7.05
C TRP A 22 1.25 -7.20 -5.85
N GLU A 23 2.36 -7.93 -5.78
CA GLU A 23 2.67 -8.78 -4.62
C GLU A 23 2.85 -7.96 -3.33
N ILE A 24 3.44 -6.77 -3.40
CA ILE A 24 3.51 -5.85 -2.25
C ILE A 24 2.10 -5.47 -1.78
N ARG A 25 1.20 -5.12 -2.71
CA ARG A 25 -0.21 -4.83 -2.37
C ARG A 25 -0.89 -6.01 -1.70
N ARG A 26 -0.69 -7.24 -2.22
CA ARG A 26 -1.26 -8.47 -1.66
C ARG A 26 -0.74 -8.75 -0.25
N ALA A 27 0.55 -8.50 0.02
CA ALA A 27 1.13 -8.67 1.34
C ALA A 27 0.56 -7.69 2.38
N LEU A 28 0.21 -6.46 1.95
CA LEU A 28 -0.32 -5.42 2.84
C LEU A 28 -1.83 -5.51 3.03
N HIS A 29 -2.57 -6.01 2.04
CA HIS A 29 -4.03 -6.09 2.05
C HIS A 29 -4.62 -6.72 3.33
N PRO A 30 -4.16 -7.89 3.84
CA PRO A 30 -4.75 -8.50 5.03
C PRO A 30 -4.68 -7.62 6.28
N GLN A 31 -3.60 -6.84 6.43
CA GLN A 31 -3.44 -5.91 7.55
C GLN A 31 -4.42 -4.73 7.44
N LEU A 32 -4.65 -4.24 6.21
CA LEU A 32 -5.63 -3.20 5.93
C LEU A 32 -7.07 -3.71 6.10
N ALA A 33 -7.37 -4.92 5.63
CA ALA A 33 -8.66 -5.57 5.85
C ALA A 33 -8.97 -5.66 7.34
N ARG A 34 -7.99 -6.04 8.17
CA ARG A 34 -8.11 -6.03 9.63
C ARG A 34 -8.34 -4.61 10.17
N LEU A 35 -7.60 -3.62 9.69
CA LEU A 35 -7.75 -2.22 10.11
C LEU A 35 -9.20 -1.72 9.91
N TRP A 36 -9.87 -2.13 8.83
CA TRP A 36 -11.27 -1.77 8.55
C TRP A 36 -12.30 -2.41 9.50
N LEU A 37 -11.91 -3.43 10.27
CA LEU A 37 -12.73 -4.04 11.32
C LEU A 37 -12.60 -3.33 12.67
N GLU A 38 -11.65 -2.42 12.80
CA GLU A 38 -11.38 -1.69 14.04
C GLU A 38 -12.03 -0.31 14.04
N ARG A 39 -12.31 0.25 15.23
CA ARG A 39 -12.78 1.63 15.34
C ARG A 39 -11.65 2.62 14.99
N PRO A 40 -11.96 3.75 14.33
CA PRO A 40 -13.30 4.19 13.94
C PRO A 40 -13.81 3.65 12.60
N LEU A 41 -12.96 2.97 11.83
CA LEU A 41 -13.30 2.54 10.46
C LEU A 41 -14.48 1.57 10.39
N ALA A 42 -14.60 0.65 11.34
CA ALA A 42 -15.73 -0.28 11.41
C ALA A 42 -17.09 0.42 11.44
N VAL A 43 -17.17 1.60 12.05
CA VAL A 43 -18.41 2.40 12.10
C VAL A 43 -18.69 3.09 10.76
N ALA A 44 -17.63 3.52 10.07
CA ALA A 44 -17.74 4.21 8.79
C ALA A 44 -17.91 3.24 7.60
N ALA A 45 -17.43 2.00 7.72
CA ALA A 45 -17.36 0.99 6.66
C ALA A 45 -18.71 0.76 5.93
N PRO A 46 -19.85 0.59 6.63
CA PRO A 46 -21.13 0.35 5.97
C PRO A 46 -21.54 1.45 4.99
N ARG A 47 -21.08 2.70 5.21
CA ARG A 47 -21.34 3.84 4.32
C ARG A 47 -20.23 3.99 3.27
N LEU A 48 -18.97 3.94 3.71
CA LEU A 48 -17.81 4.18 2.86
C LEU A 48 -17.58 3.06 1.82
N LEU A 49 -18.08 1.85 2.09
CA LEU A 49 -17.89 0.67 1.24
C LEU A 49 -19.18 0.18 0.57
N ALA A 50 -20.28 0.96 0.62
CA ALA A 50 -21.63 0.55 0.23
C ALA A 50 -21.86 0.25 -1.27
N GLY A 51 -20.91 0.58 -2.13
CA GLY A 51 -21.04 0.52 -3.59
C GLY A 51 -19.93 1.33 -4.26
N THR A 52 -19.90 1.47 -5.58
CA THR A 52 -18.85 2.26 -6.24
C THR A 52 -19.04 3.76 -5.97
N ALA A 53 -17.95 4.51 -5.88
CA ALA A 53 -18.00 5.96 -5.69
C ALA A 53 -18.70 6.71 -6.84
N GLN A 54 -18.86 6.06 -8.00
CA GLN A 54 -19.60 6.58 -9.15
C GLN A 54 -21.13 6.50 -8.95
N HIS A 55 -21.62 5.49 -8.22
CA HIS A 55 -23.06 5.24 -8.06
C HIS A 55 -23.58 5.47 -6.64
N THR A 56 -22.69 5.54 -5.64
CA THR A 56 -23.06 5.69 -4.24
C THR A 56 -22.37 6.91 -3.64
N PRO A 57 -23.11 8.02 -3.42
CA PRO A 57 -22.58 9.21 -2.78
C PRO A 57 -21.93 8.89 -1.42
N GLY A 58 -20.71 9.35 -1.23
CA GLY A 58 -19.94 9.12 0.00
C GLY A 58 -19.17 7.81 0.07
N SER A 59 -19.33 6.91 -0.91
CA SER A 59 -18.45 5.74 -1.04
C SER A 59 -17.06 6.14 -1.53
N ILE A 60 -16.04 5.39 -1.11
CA ILE A 60 -14.65 5.49 -1.55
C ILE A 60 -14.24 4.37 -2.49
N ILE A 61 -15.14 3.44 -2.83
CA ILE A 61 -14.79 2.32 -3.70
C ILE A 61 -14.48 2.82 -5.11
N VAL A 62 -13.30 2.44 -5.61
CA VAL A 62 -12.83 2.74 -6.96
C VAL A 62 -12.81 1.45 -7.77
N GLU A 63 -13.50 1.42 -8.90
CA GLU A 63 -13.39 0.32 -9.87
C GLU A 63 -12.25 0.57 -10.83
N LYS A 64 -11.37 -0.42 -10.97
CA LYS A 64 -10.23 -0.37 -11.87
C LYS A 64 -9.85 -1.76 -12.34
N ASP A 65 -9.70 -1.92 -13.66
CA ASP A 65 -9.30 -3.18 -14.29
C ASP A 65 -10.14 -4.39 -13.85
N GLY A 66 -11.45 -4.18 -13.64
CA GLY A 66 -12.38 -5.23 -13.20
C GLY A 66 -12.31 -5.59 -11.70
N LEU A 67 -11.56 -4.84 -10.90
CA LEU A 67 -11.45 -4.99 -9.45
C LEU A 67 -12.01 -3.77 -8.72
N ARG A 68 -12.61 -3.99 -7.54
CA ARG A 68 -13.03 -2.93 -6.63
C ARG A 68 -11.95 -2.69 -5.59
N PHE A 69 -11.48 -1.46 -5.49
CA PHE A 69 -10.49 -1.05 -4.49
C PHE A 69 -11.11 -0.14 -3.45
N ALA A 70 -10.63 -0.24 -2.21
CA ALA A 70 -11.03 0.58 -1.08
C ALA A 70 -9.81 1.35 -0.51
N PRO A 71 -9.43 2.49 -1.11
CA PRO A 71 -8.37 3.35 -0.59
C PRO A 71 -8.82 4.11 0.66
N LEU A 72 -8.07 4.03 1.76
CA LEU A 72 -8.40 4.72 3.00
C LEU A 72 -8.24 6.25 2.88
N VAL A 73 -7.11 6.69 2.36
CA VAL A 73 -6.76 8.11 2.20
C VAL A 73 -7.16 8.53 0.78
N THR A 74 -8.20 9.36 0.70
CA THR A 74 -8.79 9.81 -0.57
C THR A 74 -8.96 11.32 -0.60
N GLN A 75 -8.94 11.90 -1.79
CA GLN A 75 -9.25 13.32 -1.97
C GLN A 75 -10.68 13.64 -1.51
N ARG A 76 -11.61 12.71 -1.78
CA ARG A 76 -13.04 12.83 -1.40
C ARG A 76 -13.23 13.00 0.09
N LEU A 77 -12.45 12.30 0.90
CA LEU A 77 -12.54 12.38 2.36
C LEU A 77 -11.70 13.54 2.94
N HIS A 78 -11.11 14.39 2.10
CA HIS A 78 -10.21 15.47 2.52
C HIS A 78 -9.07 14.96 3.41
N LEU A 79 -8.52 13.78 3.07
CA LEU A 79 -7.46 13.14 3.83
C LEU A 79 -6.11 13.24 3.13
N TYR A 80 -5.06 13.33 3.94
CA TYR A 80 -3.68 13.18 3.50
C TYR A 80 -2.91 12.27 4.47
N ALA A 81 -1.77 11.75 4.02
CA ALA A 81 -0.93 10.86 4.81
C ALA A 81 0.46 11.43 5.02
N GLU A 82 0.99 11.23 6.22
CA GLU A 82 2.42 11.25 6.48
C GLU A 82 2.89 9.80 6.67
N ILE A 83 3.99 9.43 6.03
CA ILE A 83 4.50 8.06 6.00
C ILE A 83 5.92 8.04 6.57
N SER A 84 6.14 7.26 7.62
CA SER A 84 7.48 6.96 8.12
C SER A 84 7.79 5.48 7.92
N VAL A 85 8.93 5.17 7.32
CA VAL A 85 9.36 3.79 7.06
C VAL A 85 10.64 3.50 7.83
N LEU A 86 10.63 2.50 8.70
CA LEU A 86 11.85 1.84 9.19
C LEU A 86 12.12 0.64 8.27
N LEU A 87 13.20 0.68 7.52
CA LEU A 87 13.60 -0.33 6.55
C LEU A 87 14.80 -1.12 7.07
N LEU A 88 14.56 -2.36 7.47
CA LEU A 88 15.59 -3.32 7.88
C LEU A 88 16.00 -4.18 6.69
N ARG A 89 17.30 -4.26 6.42
CA ARG A 89 17.88 -5.13 5.36
C ARG A 89 19.18 -5.75 5.84
N GLU A 90 19.52 -6.93 5.32
CA GLU A 90 20.85 -7.48 5.58
C GLU A 90 21.92 -6.56 4.97
N GLN A 91 22.97 -6.34 5.74
CA GLN A 91 24.13 -5.55 5.34
C GLN A 91 25.32 -6.49 5.31
N SER A 92 25.80 -6.84 4.11
CA SER A 92 27.05 -7.60 3.97
C SER A 92 28.21 -6.74 4.46
N GLY A 93 28.92 -7.21 5.49
CA GLY A 93 29.92 -6.42 6.21
C GLY A 93 30.95 -5.74 5.31
N GLY A 94 31.11 -4.42 5.47
CA GLY A 94 32.22 -3.65 4.92
C GLY A 94 31.84 -2.41 4.11
N THR A 95 30.64 -2.37 3.52
CA THR A 95 30.23 -1.24 2.66
C THR A 95 29.15 -0.43 3.35
N LEU A 96 29.54 0.51 4.20
CA LEU A 96 28.64 1.51 4.81
C LEU A 96 28.05 2.49 3.79
N ILE A 97 28.47 2.41 2.52
CA ILE A 97 28.00 3.27 1.45
C ILE A 97 26.82 2.57 0.78
N VAL A 98 25.65 2.66 1.40
CA VAL A 98 24.40 2.50 0.67
C VAL A 98 24.29 3.73 -0.24
N GLU A 99 24.32 3.53 -1.55
CA GLU A 99 24.05 4.63 -2.48
C GLU A 99 22.64 5.16 -2.22
N SER A 100 22.53 6.46 -1.94
CA SER A 100 21.24 7.14 -1.70
C SER A 100 20.19 6.81 -2.78
N GLY A 101 20.64 6.58 -4.02
CA GLY A 101 19.78 6.18 -5.13
C GLY A 101 19.11 4.81 -4.98
N ASP A 102 19.74 3.82 -4.33
CA ASP A 102 19.13 2.49 -4.12
C ASP A 102 17.91 2.59 -3.18
N ILE A 103 18.04 3.37 -2.11
CA ILE A 103 16.98 3.56 -1.12
C ILE A 103 15.79 4.33 -1.69
N ASP A 104 16.04 5.41 -2.44
CA ASP A 104 14.97 6.19 -3.07
C ASP A 104 14.12 5.31 -4.00
N ASN A 105 14.76 4.48 -4.82
CA ASN A 105 14.01 3.62 -5.75
C ASN A 105 13.25 2.48 -5.04
N ARG A 106 13.81 1.91 -3.96
CA ARG A 106 13.10 0.93 -3.10
C ARG A 106 11.90 1.58 -2.42
N LEU A 107 12.08 2.79 -1.87
CA LEU A 107 11.02 3.56 -1.23
C LEU A 107 9.90 3.89 -2.23
N LYS A 108 10.24 4.32 -3.44
CA LYS A 108 9.28 4.55 -4.52
C LYS A 108 8.47 3.29 -4.83
N THR A 109 9.13 2.14 -4.96
CA THR A 109 8.46 0.85 -5.21
C THR A 109 7.51 0.47 -4.07
N LEU A 110 7.92 0.70 -2.82
CA LEU A 110 7.08 0.45 -1.65
C LEU A 110 5.85 1.37 -1.63
N LEU A 111 6.04 2.67 -1.90
CA LEU A 111 4.97 3.66 -1.96
C LEU A 111 3.98 3.37 -3.10
N ASP A 112 4.46 2.90 -4.25
CA ASP A 112 3.60 2.41 -5.34
C ASP A 112 2.70 1.27 -4.84
N GLY A 113 3.22 0.38 -3.99
CA GLY A 113 2.47 -0.70 -3.35
C GLY A 113 1.46 -0.26 -2.28
N LEU A 114 1.53 0.98 -1.78
CA LEU A 114 0.56 1.54 -0.82
C LEU A 114 -0.68 2.14 -1.49
N ARG A 115 -0.59 2.44 -2.78
CA ARG A 115 -1.64 3.13 -3.54
C ARG A 115 -2.36 2.23 -4.55
N LEU A 116 -3.44 2.73 -5.11
CA LEU A 116 -4.09 2.14 -6.29
C LEU A 116 -3.07 1.98 -7.45
N PRO A 117 -3.17 0.91 -8.26
CA PRO A 117 -2.31 0.75 -9.42
C PRO A 117 -2.54 1.85 -10.45
N ARG A 118 -1.48 2.42 -11.04
CA ARG A 118 -1.58 3.34 -12.19
C ARG A 118 -1.38 2.61 -13.52
N GLY A 119 -2.48 2.40 -14.25
CA GLY A 119 -2.47 1.86 -15.60
C GLY A 119 -1.92 0.43 -15.68
N ALA A 120 -1.69 -0.04 -16.91
CA ALA A 120 -1.31 -1.43 -17.20
C ALA A 120 0.00 -1.88 -16.55
N ASN A 121 0.93 -0.95 -16.27
CA ASN A 121 2.27 -1.26 -15.75
C ASN A 121 2.36 -1.38 -14.22
N GLU A 122 1.26 -1.17 -13.50
CA GLU A 122 1.19 -1.35 -12.05
C GLU A 122 0.04 -2.24 -11.60
N GLY A 123 -0.83 -2.62 -12.54
CA GLY A 123 -2.00 -3.45 -12.29
C GLY A 123 -1.69 -4.93 -12.16
N ARG A 124 -2.76 -5.71 -11.98
CA ARG A 124 -2.69 -7.16 -12.03
C ARG A 124 -2.21 -7.59 -13.42
N ASN A 125 -1.04 -8.21 -13.50
CA ASN A 125 -0.67 -8.98 -14.69
C ASN A 125 -1.61 -10.18 -14.75
N VAL A 126 -2.72 -10.04 -15.47
CA VAL A 126 -3.52 -11.18 -15.90
C VAL A 126 -2.67 -11.89 -16.96
N GLY A 127 -1.68 -12.67 -16.53
CA GLY A 127 -0.99 -13.58 -17.42
C GLY A 127 -2.04 -14.48 -18.05
N ASN A 128 -2.09 -14.51 -19.37
CA ASN A 128 -2.66 -15.65 -20.08
C ASN A 128 -2.04 -16.89 -19.46
N GLY A 129 -2.85 -17.76 -18.87
CA GLY A 129 -2.40 -18.80 -17.93
C GLY A 129 -1.17 -19.55 -18.42
N ASP A 130 -0.05 -19.35 -17.73
CA ASP A 130 1.13 -20.18 -17.90
C ASP A 130 0.89 -21.51 -17.16
N GLY A 131 0.52 -22.53 -17.92
CA GLY A 131 1.02 -23.90 -17.77
C GLY A 131 0.36 -24.86 -16.79
N ASP A 132 -0.02 -24.43 -15.58
CA ASP A 132 -0.25 -25.41 -14.49
C ASP A 132 -1.71 -25.57 -14.01
N GLY A 133 -2.70 -25.07 -14.76
CA GLY A 133 -4.13 -25.35 -14.53
C GLY A 133 -4.71 -24.88 -13.18
N GLN A 134 -3.89 -24.32 -12.29
CA GLN A 134 -4.32 -23.72 -11.04
C GLN A 134 -4.72 -22.26 -11.35
N ALA A 135 -6.03 -21.98 -11.33
CA ALA A 135 -6.50 -20.60 -11.42
C ALA A 135 -5.80 -19.78 -10.33
N PRO A 136 -5.22 -18.61 -10.66
CA PRO A 136 -4.62 -17.75 -9.65
C PRO A 136 -5.67 -17.49 -8.56
N PRO A 137 -5.27 -17.43 -7.27
CA PRO A 137 -6.20 -17.18 -6.18
C PRO A 137 -7.03 -15.93 -6.51
N SER A 138 -8.35 -16.03 -6.34
CA SER A 138 -9.25 -14.90 -6.59
C SER A 138 -8.79 -13.70 -5.77
N ASP A 139 -8.62 -12.55 -6.42
CA ASP A 139 -8.26 -11.34 -5.69
C ASP A 139 -9.37 -10.96 -4.70
N PRO A 140 -9.01 -10.38 -3.54
CA PRO A 140 -9.97 -9.88 -2.58
C PRO A 140 -10.94 -8.85 -3.19
N ASP A 141 -12.18 -8.88 -2.71
CA ASP A 141 -13.21 -7.92 -3.11
C ASP A 141 -13.96 -7.38 -1.87
N PRO A 142 -13.78 -6.09 -1.50
CA PRO A 142 -12.90 -5.12 -2.14
C PRO A 142 -11.41 -5.32 -1.76
N PHE A 143 -10.51 -4.83 -2.60
CA PHE A 143 -9.09 -4.77 -2.34
C PHE A 143 -8.72 -3.49 -1.57
N PHE A 144 -8.36 -3.61 -0.30
CA PHE A 144 -7.96 -2.47 0.54
C PHE A 144 -6.56 -1.91 0.20
N CYS A 145 -6.48 -0.58 0.08
CA CYS A 145 -5.23 0.17 -0.13
C CYS A 145 -5.11 1.32 0.89
N VAL A 146 -3.89 1.81 1.13
CA VAL A 146 -3.70 2.98 1.99
C VAL A 146 -4.14 4.25 1.26
N LEU A 147 -3.66 4.42 0.03
CA LEU A 147 -3.79 5.68 -0.72
C LEU A 147 -4.60 5.49 -2.01
N GLU A 148 -5.41 6.48 -2.34
CA GLU A 148 -5.96 6.64 -3.68
C GLU A 148 -4.86 7.00 -4.69
N ASP A 149 -4.00 7.95 -4.30
CA ASP A 149 -2.97 8.56 -5.14
C ASP A 149 -1.73 8.95 -4.31
N ASP A 150 -0.54 9.03 -4.91
CA ASP A 150 0.69 9.45 -4.20
C ASP A 150 0.72 10.94 -3.87
N ALA A 151 -0.03 11.77 -4.60
CA ALA A 151 -0.15 13.20 -4.33
C ALA A 151 -0.82 13.50 -2.98
N LEU A 152 -1.44 12.50 -2.35
CA LEU A 152 -2.03 12.59 -1.01
C LEU A 152 -1.00 12.39 0.12
N VAL A 153 0.25 12.12 -0.22
CA VAL A 153 1.34 12.01 0.76
C VAL A 153 2.02 13.36 0.91
N THR A 154 1.96 13.95 2.12
CA THR A 154 2.56 15.27 2.39
C THR A 154 3.95 15.18 3.00
N LYS A 155 4.30 14.03 3.57
CA LYS A 155 5.59 13.79 4.20
C LYS A 155 5.98 12.32 4.08
N VAL A 156 7.23 12.09 3.69
CA VAL A 156 7.86 10.77 3.74
C VAL A 156 9.16 10.88 4.52
N SER A 157 9.37 9.98 5.47
CA SER A 157 10.67 9.79 6.12
C SER A 157 11.07 8.33 6.06
N VAL A 158 12.35 8.06 5.83
CA VAL A 158 12.89 6.71 5.82
C VAL A 158 14.09 6.63 6.76
N GLU A 159 14.09 5.61 7.60
CA GLU A 159 15.22 5.21 8.43
C GLU A 159 15.67 3.82 7.96
N VAL A 160 16.96 3.66 7.68
CA VAL A 160 17.52 2.38 7.24
C VAL A 160 18.39 1.84 8.35
N ALA A 161 18.18 0.59 8.73
CA ALA A 161 18.95 -0.08 9.77
C ALA A 161 19.32 -1.51 9.36
N PRO A 162 20.41 -2.07 9.94
CA PRO A 162 20.81 -3.44 9.64
C PRO A 162 19.80 -4.45 10.21
N LEU A 163 19.44 -5.43 9.39
CA LEU A 163 18.75 -6.65 9.83
C LEU A 163 19.82 -7.67 10.24
N LEU A 164 19.82 -8.05 11.52
CA LEU A 164 20.85 -8.96 12.06
C LEU A 164 20.62 -10.43 11.72
N ARG A 165 19.37 -10.83 11.42
CA ARG A 165 19.10 -12.19 10.94
C ARG A 165 19.41 -12.29 9.45
N PRO A 166 19.88 -13.46 8.96
CA PRO A 166 20.10 -13.68 7.54
C PRO A 166 18.84 -13.42 6.71
N ALA A 167 18.98 -12.77 5.56
CA ALA A 167 17.94 -12.50 4.59
C ALA A 167 18.52 -12.41 3.15
N PRO A 168 17.74 -12.77 2.11
CA PRO A 168 18.19 -12.56 0.74
C PRO A 168 18.57 -11.09 0.46
N PRO A 169 19.49 -10.79 -0.48
CA PRO A 169 20.01 -9.44 -0.71
C PRO A 169 18.96 -8.35 -1.00
N ASP A 170 17.83 -8.72 -1.60
CA ASP A 170 16.72 -7.81 -1.89
C ASP A 170 15.55 -7.93 -0.91
N HIS A 171 15.66 -8.78 0.10
CA HIS A 171 14.64 -8.90 1.13
C HIS A 171 14.81 -7.81 2.17
N VAL A 172 13.67 -7.25 2.55
CA VAL A 172 13.58 -6.23 3.58
C VAL A 172 12.49 -6.61 4.57
N LEU A 173 12.62 -6.11 5.80
CA LEU A 173 11.51 -5.92 6.70
C LEU A 173 11.26 -4.43 6.82
N ALA A 174 10.12 -3.96 6.34
CA ALA A 174 9.70 -2.58 6.42
C ALA A 174 8.58 -2.44 7.46
N MET A 175 8.77 -1.58 8.46
CA MET A 175 7.69 -1.09 9.31
C MET A 175 7.23 0.26 8.78
N ILE A 176 5.98 0.31 8.32
CA ILE A 176 5.40 1.46 7.62
C ILE A 176 4.40 2.10 8.58
N HIS A 177 4.78 3.22 9.17
CA HIS A 177 3.90 4.04 9.99
C HIS A 177 3.13 5.02 9.11
N VAL A 178 1.81 4.97 9.18
CA VAL A 178 0.90 5.84 8.43
C VAL A 178 0.15 6.72 9.41
N HIS A 179 0.33 8.04 9.27
CA HIS A 179 -0.45 9.04 9.99
C HIS A 179 -1.43 9.70 9.03
N VAL A 180 -2.71 9.41 9.20
CA VAL A 180 -3.80 10.00 8.41
C VAL A 180 -4.25 11.30 9.06
N LYS A 181 -4.26 12.37 8.27
CA LYS A 181 -4.62 13.73 8.65
C LYS A 181 -5.79 14.23 7.80
N LYS A 182 -6.48 15.27 8.28
CA LYS A 182 -7.61 15.91 7.61
C LYS A 182 -7.21 17.32 7.17
N THR A 183 -7.47 17.68 5.92
CA THR A 183 -7.36 19.09 5.48
C THR A 183 -8.61 19.90 5.82
N MET A 184 -9.76 19.24 5.88
CA MET A 184 -11.05 19.84 6.23
C MET A 184 -11.87 18.82 7.02
N LEU A 185 -12.64 19.27 8.01
CA LEU A 185 -13.60 18.41 8.71
C LEU A 185 -14.92 18.37 7.95
N THR A 186 -15.39 17.18 7.59
CA THR A 186 -16.68 16.96 6.93
C THR A 186 -17.48 15.88 7.64
N PRO A 187 -18.81 15.79 7.45
CA PRO A 187 -19.60 14.69 8.00
C PRO A 187 -19.06 13.31 7.62
N GLU A 188 -18.50 13.17 6.42
CA GLU A 188 -17.98 11.92 5.88
C GLU A 188 -16.69 11.46 6.54
N ASN A 189 -15.84 12.40 6.98
CA ASN A 189 -14.57 12.09 7.63
C ASN A 189 -14.57 12.33 9.15
N MET A 190 -15.68 12.82 9.72
CA MET A 190 -15.77 13.20 11.13
C MET A 190 -15.34 12.08 12.07
N ALA A 191 -15.70 10.83 11.75
CA ALA A 191 -15.35 9.65 12.53
C ALA A 191 -13.87 9.22 12.40
N LEU A 192 -13.15 9.63 11.34
CA LEU A 192 -11.83 9.12 10.96
C LEU A 192 -10.63 9.79 11.67
#